data_AF-A0A395J3Y0-F1
#
_entry.id   AF-A0A395J3Y0-F1
#
_cell.length_a   1.000
_cell.length_b   1.000
_cell.length_c   1.000
_cell.angle_alpha   90.00
_cell.angle_beta   90.00
_cell.angle_gamma   90.00
#
_symmetry.space_group_name_H-M   'P 1'
#
loop_
_entity.id
_entity.type
_entity.pdbx_description
1 polymer ?
#
loop_
_entity_poly.entity_id
_entity_poly.type
_entity_poly.pdbx_seq_one_letter_code
_entity_poly.pdbx_strand_id
1 'polypeptide(L)'
;MSTFTVSEAITRAEVDAVALLVQKANRTPYRPFVQIQTPYSTDNTTAMKLSQEWFWQNHSHNPASHWITVHHSESGELVVAANWHVNEKDVFPTPTPKIETTWWPEGEKRELS
;
A
#
# COMPACT_ATOMS: atom_id res chain seq x y z
N MET A 1 2.28 -21.42 -23.66
CA MET A 1 2.85 -20.21 -23.04
C MET A 1 1.96 -19.89 -21.86
N SER A 2 2.53 -19.76 -20.67
CA SER A 2 1.77 -19.28 -19.50
C SER A 2 1.36 -17.83 -19.78
N THR A 3 0.05 -17.59 -19.86
CA THR A 3 -0.52 -16.27 -20.09
C THR A 3 -0.83 -15.65 -18.72
N PHE A 4 -0.65 -14.34 -18.59
CA PHE A 4 -1.07 -13.59 -17.39
C PHE A 4 -2.24 -12.68 -17.75
N THR A 5 -3.20 -12.51 -16.84
CA THR A 5 -4.30 -11.56 -16.97
C THR A 5 -4.14 -10.43 -15.98
N VAL A 6 -4.50 -9.22 -16.41
CA VAL A 6 -4.46 -8.00 -15.59
C VAL A 6 -5.89 -7.56 -15.31
N SER A 7 -6.17 -7.21 -14.06
CA SER A 7 -7.47 -6.72 -13.60
C SER A 7 -7.29 -5.69 -12.49
N GLU A 8 -8.39 -5.06 -12.09
CA GLU A 8 -8.43 -4.22 -10.89
C GLU A 8 -9.21 -4.94 -9.78
N ALA A 9 -8.66 -4.94 -8.57
CA ALA A 9 -9.36 -5.45 -7.39
C ALA A 9 -10.35 -4.39 -6.88
N ILE A 10 -11.63 -4.75 -6.80
CA ILE A 10 -12.73 -3.83 -6.46
C ILE A 10 -13.45 -4.31 -5.20
N THR A 11 -13.59 -5.62 -5.05
CA THR A 11 -14.33 -6.22 -3.95
C THR A 11 -13.46 -6.42 -2.71
N ARG A 12 -14.10 -6.53 -1.55
CA ARG A 12 -13.43 -6.88 -0.29
C ARG A 12 -12.57 -8.13 -0.41
N ALA A 13 -13.09 -9.18 -1.05
CA ALA A 13 -12.39 -10.45 -1.19
C ALA A 13 -11.12 -10.34 -2.04
N GLU A 14 -11.16 -9.54 -3.11
CA GLU A 14 -9.99 -9.30 -3.97
C GLU A 14 -8.92 -8.48 -3.24
N VAL A 15 -9.31 -7.43 -2.52
CA VAL A 15 -8.40 -6.60 -1.71
C VAL A 15 -7.81 -7.40 -0.54
N ASP A 16 -8.61 -8.27 0.08
CA ASP A 16 -8.12 -9.18 1.13
C ASP A 16 -7.05 -10.14 0.57
N ALA A 17 -7.21 -10.63 -0.66
CA ALA A 17 -6.19 -11.45 -1.32
C ALA A 17 -4.90 -10.66 -1.61
N VAL A 18 -5.03 -9.39 -1.99
CA VAL A 18 -3.89 -8.47 -2.15
C VAL A 18 -3.13 -8.30 -0.84
N ALA A 19 -3.81 -8.10 0.29
CA ALA A 19 -3.17 -7.94 1.60
C ALA A 19 -2.28 -9.16 1.95
N LEU A 20 -2.78 -10.37 1.68
CA LEU A 20 -2.04 -11.61 1.92
C LEU A 20 -0.84 -11.76 0.97
N LEU A 21 -1.00 -11.37 -0.31
CA LEU A 21 0.12 -11.34 -1.26
C LEU A 21 1.21 -10.39 -0.80
N VAL A 22 0.86 -9.16 -0.41
CA VAL A 22 1.84 -8.15 0.04
C VAL A 22 2.57 -8.63 1.28
N GLN A 23 1.87 -9.25 2.22
CA GLN A 23 2.50 -9.85 3.40
C GLN A 23 3.49 -10.96 3.01
N LYS A 24 3.09 -11.88 2.11
CA LYS A 24 3.97 -12.95 1.61
C LYS A 24 5.21 -12.39 0.91
N ALA A 25 5.01 -11.42 0.00
CA ALA A 25 6.08 -10.85 -0.82
C ALA A 25 7.12 -10.05 -0.02
N ASN A 26 6.74 -9.49 1.14
CA ASN A 26 7.60 -8.62 1.93
C ASN A 26 8.15 -9.27 3.21
N ARG A 27 7.89 -10.57 3.44
CA ARG A 27 8.50 -11.33 4.52
C ARG A 27 9.89 -11.86 4.17
N THR A 28 10.24 -11.98 2.88
CA THR A 28 11.54 -12.53 2.47
C THR A 28 12.06 -11.89 1.16
N PRO A 29 13.06 -10.99 1.22
CA PRO A 29 13.67 -10.44 2.43
C PRO A 29 12.67 -9.58 3.21
N TYR A 30 12.80 -9.58 4.54
CA TYR A 30 11.91 -8.81 5.41
C TYR A 30 12.04 -7.30 5.13
N ARG A 31 10.91 -6.64 4.88
CA ARG A 31 10.85 -5.17 4.71
C ARG A 31 10.15 -4.53 5.92
N PRO A 32 10.88 -3.88 6.84
CA PRO A 32 10.28 -3.34 8.07
C PRO A 32 9.19 -2.30 7.83
N PHE A 33 9.31 -1.48 6.77
CA PHE A 33 8.35 -0.40 6.50
C PHE A 33 6.94 -0.90 6.20
N VAL A 34 6.79 -2.11 5.61
CA VAL A 34 5.46 -2.66 5.31
C VAL A 34 4.74 -3.17 6.55
N GLN A 35 5.42 -3.29 7.69
CA GLN A 35 4.84 -3.83 8.93
C GLN A 35 3.65 -3.00 9.43
N ILE A 36 3.57 -1.72 9.07
CA ILE A 36 2.40 -0.86 9.33
C ILE A 36 1.14 -1.43 8.66
N GLN A 37 1.29 -2.00 7.46
CA GLN A 37 0.20 -2.54 6.64
C GLN A 37 0.05 -4.06 6.82
N THR A 38 1.14 -4.74 7.18
CA THR A 38 1.23 -6.19 7.34
C THR A 38 1.85 -6.51 8.72
N PRO A 39 1.11 -6.31 9.82
CA PRO A 39 1.65 -6.50 11.16
C PRO A 39 2.13 -7.94 11.36
N TYR A 40 3.14 -8.09 12.21
CA TYR A 40 3.60 -9.39 12.69
C TYR A 40 2.96 -9.68 14.06
N SER A 41 2.47 -10.90 14.23
CA SER A 41 1.98 -11.42 15.51
C SER A 41 2.42 -12.88 15.62
N THR A 42 2.66 -13.34 16.84
CA THR A 42 2.85 -14.78 17.12
C THR A 42 1.61 -15.59 16.75
N ASP A 43 0.42 -14.99 16.85
CA ASP A 43 -0.80 -15.47 16.20
C ASP A 43 -0.89 -14.92 14.77
N ASN A 44 -0.42 -15.73 13.81
CA ASN A 44 -0.42 -15.38 12.39
C ASN A 44 -1.83 -15.09 11.85
N THR A 45 -2.87 -15.73 12.40
CA THR A 45 -4.26 -15.53 11.95
C THR A 45 -4.74 -14.12 12.28
N THR A 46 -4.46 -13.65 13.49
CA THR A 46 -4.78 -12.28 13.89
C THR A 46 -4.01 -11.26 13.05
N ALA A 47 -2.72 -11.49 12.81
CA ALA A 47 -1.93 -10.62 11.93
C ALA A 47 -2.48 -10.52 10.50
N MET A 48 -2.92 -11.64 9.91
CA MET A 48 -3.53 -11.67 8.58
C MET A 48 -4.84 -10.86 8.54
N LYS A 49 -5.72 -11.05 9.54
CA LYS A 49 -7.00 -10.31 9.63
C LYS A 49 -6.79 -8.81 9.79
N LEU A 50 -5.83 -8.40 10.63
CA LEU A 50 -5.48 -6.99 10.79
C LEU A 50 -4.96 -6.37 9.50
N SER A 51 -4.14 -7.11 8.75
CA SER A 51 -3.65 -6.66 7.45
C SER A 51 -4.79 -6.50 6.43
N GLN A 52 -5.65 -7.50 6.31
CA GLN A 52 -6.84 -7.46 5.45
C GLN A 52 -7.74 -6.26 5.78
N GLU A 53 -8.01 -6.04 7.06
CA GLU A 53 -8.79 -4.88 7.50
C GLU A 53 -8.12 -3.56 7.16
N TRP A 54 -6.81 -3.41 7.40
CA TRP A 54 -6.07 -2.20 7.05
C TRP A 54 -6.16 -1.89 5.54
N PHE A 55 -5.92 -2.90 4.69
CA PHE A 55 -5.98 -2.74 3.24
C PHE A 55 -7.37 -2.37 2.76
N TRP A 56 -8.41 -3.03 3.28
CA TRP A 56 -9.79 -2.71 2.93
C TRP A 56 -10.19 -1.30 3.36
N GLN A 57 -9.90 -0.92 4.60
CA GLN A 57 -10.22 0.40 5.12
C GLN A 57 -9.52 1.49 4.29
N ASN A 58 -8.23 1.30 3.99
CA ASN A 58 -7.47 2.24 3.18
C ASN A 58 -7.98 2.36 1.74
N HIS A 59 -8.36 1.23 1.12
CA HIS A 59 -8.88 1.24 -0.25
C HIS A 59 -10.31 1.83 -0.33
N SER A 60 -11.23 1.36 0.53
CA SER A 60 -12.64 1.77 0.50
C SER A 60 -12.86 3.25 0.89
N HIS A 61 -11.98 3.84 1.70
CA HIS A 61 -12.06 5.26 2.07
C HIS A 61 -11.27 6.19 1.15
N ASN A 62 -10.48 5.65 0.21
CA ASN A 62 -9.67 6.44 -0.71
C ASN A 62 -10.12 6.19 -2.16
N PRO A 63 -10.98 7.06 -2.73
CA PRO A 63 -11.45 6.89 -4.10
C PRO A 63 -10.35 6.99 -5.15
N ALA A 64 -9.16 7.50 -4.79
CA ALA A 64 -8.01 7.52 -5.68
C ALA A 64 -7.25 6.18 -5.70
N SER A 65 -7.55 5.24 -4.79
CA SER A 65 -6.82 3.97 -4.71
C SER A 65 -7.29 2.98 -5.77
N HIS A 66 -6.35 2.53 -6.60
CA HIS A 66 -6.57 1.53 -7.64
C HIS A 66 -5.58 0.38 -7.46
N TRP A 67 -6.07 -0.80 -7.04
CA TRP A 67 -5.25 -1.99 -6.91
C TRP A 67 -5.23 -2.78 -8.22
N ILE A 68 -4.17 -2.63 -9.00
CA ILE A 68 -3.95 -3.38 -10.23
C ILE A 68 -3.33 -4.72 -9.88
N THR A 69 -4.01 -5.80 -10.27
CA THR A 69 -3.63 -7.18 -9.98
C THR A 69 -3.25 -7.93 -11.24
N VAL A 70 -2.38 -8.92 -11.09
CA VAL A 70 -2.02 -9.87 -12.15
C VAL A 70 -2.28 -11.28 -11.67
N HIS A 71 -3.02 -12.04 -12.47
CA HIS A 71 -3.33 -13.44 -12.21
C HIS A 71 -2.65 -14.35 -13.23
N HIS A 72 -2.19 -15.51 -12.77
CA HIS A 72 -1.75 -16.58 -13.66
C HIS A 72 -2.98 -17.22 -14.34
N SER A 73 -3.03 -17.24 -15.68
CA SER A 73 -4.28 -17.56 -16.40
C SER A 73 -4.78 -18.98 -16.18
N GLU A 74 -3.88 -19.95 -15.97
CA GLU A 74 -4.27 -21.35 -15.83
C GLU A 74 -4.70 -21.70 -14.40
N SER A 75 -4.04 -21.13 -13.39
CA SER A 75 -4.32 -21.43 -11.98
C SER A 75 -5.28 -20.44 -11.32
N GLY A 76 -5.49 -19.27 -11.94
CA GLY A 76 -6.20 -18.14 -11.33
C GLY A 76 -5.44 -17.50 -10.16
N GLU A 77 -4.21 -17.94 -9.87
CA GLU A 77 -3.43 -17.45 -8.73
C GLU A 77 -3.09 -15.97 -8.90
N LEU A 78 -3.36 -15.17 -7.87
CA LEU A 78 -2.91 -13.79 -7.77
C LEU A 78 -1.40 -13.77 -7.53
N VAL A 79 -0.62 -13.27 -8.50
CA VAL A 79 0.85 -13.30 -8.47
C VAL A 79 1.49 -11.93 -8.25
N VAL A 80 0.81 -10.85 -8.62
CA VAL A 80 1.29 -9.46 -8.46
C VAL A 80 0.13 -8.56 -8.06
N ALA A 81 0.42 -7.56 -7.23
CA ALA A 81 -0.47 -6.44 -6.94
C ALA A 81 0.32 -5.14 -6.84
N ALA A 82 -0.24 -4.04 -7.35
CA ALA A 82 0.31 -2.71 -7.25
C ALA A 82 -0.81 -1.70 -6.97
N ASN A 83 -0.63 -0.83 -5.98
CA ASN A 83 -1.56 0.25 -5.69
C ASN A 83 -1.12 1.52 -6.43
N TRP A 84 -2.02 2.08 -7.21
CA TRP A 84 -1.86 3.38 -7.84
C TRP A 84 -2.84 4.36 -7.22
N HIS A 85 -2.35 5.54 -6.82
CA HIS A 85 -3.21 6.64 -6.40
C HIS A 85 -3.42 7.59 -7.58
N VAL A 86 -4.61 7.58 -8.16
CA VAL A 86 -4.97 8.40 -9.33
C VAL A 86 -5.95 9.49 -8.91
N ASN A 87 -5.55 10.74 -9.05
CA ASN A 87 -6.39 11.89 -8.74
C ASN A 87 -6.69 12.66 -10.03
N GLU A 88 -7.96 12.72 -10.42
CA GLU A 88 -8.39 13.46 -11.61
C GLU A 88 -8.48 14.98 -11.38
N LYS A 89 -8.45 15.40 -10.12
CA LYS A 89 -8.53 16.79 -9.69
C LYS A 89 -7.41 17.09 -8.72
N ASP A 90 -7.06 18.37 -8.62
CA ASP A 90 -6.16 18.83 -7.57
C ASP A 90 -6.78 18.55 -6.19
N VAL A 91 -6.14 17.67 -5.43
CA VAL A 91 -6.54 17.31 -4.07
C VAL A 91 -5.98 18.26 -3.01
N PHE A 92 -5.10 19.19 -3.43
CA PHE A 92 -4.56 20.27 -2.60
C PHE A 92 -4.85 21.65 -3.22
N PRO A 93 -6.14 21.98 -3.50
CA PRO A 93 -6.49 23.21 -4.20
C PRO A 93 -6.13 24.46 -3.38
N THR A 94 -6.01 24.32 -2.06
CA THR A 94 -5.51 25.34 -1.17
C THR A 94 -4.06 25.00 -0.82
N PRO A 95 -3.09 25.89 -1.10
CA PRO A 95 -1.71 25.65 -0.73
C PRO A 95 -1.60 25.42 0.78
N THR A 96 -0.77 24.46 1.18
CA THR A 96 -0.49 24.21 2.60
C THR A 96 0.00 25.51 3.24
N PRO A 97 -0.54 25.93 4.39
CA PRO A 97 -0.03 27.09 5.10
C PRO A 97 1.48 26.96 5.28
N LYS A 98 2.21 28.06 5.12
CA LYS A 98 3.65 28.07 5.40
C LYS A 98 3.84 27.66 6.86
N ILE A 99 4.51 26.52 7.08
CA ILE A 99 4.83 26.07 8.42
C ILE A 99 5.92 27.00 8.95
N GLU A 100 5.54 27.96 9.80
CA GLU A 100 6.49 28.73 10.60
C GLU A 100 6.97 27.83 11.75
N THR A 101 8.06 27.11 11.51
CA THR A 101 8.71 26.29 12.53
C THR A 101 10.21 26.57 12.58
N THR A 102 10.75 26.51 13.79
CA THR A 102 12.18 26.60 14.04
C THR A 102 12.78 25.22 13.76
N TRP A 103 13.38 25.06 12.58
CA TRP A 103 14.04 23.81 12.18
C TRP A 103 15.30 23.60 13.03
N TRP A 104 15.42 22.44 13.66
CA TRP A 104 16.61 22.07 14.44
C TRP A 104 17.63 21.30 13.58
N PRO A 105 18.95 21.57 13.73
CA PRO A 105 19.52 22.64 14.56
C PRO A 105 19.36 24.01 13.90
N GLU A 106 19.21 25.03 14.74
CA GLU A 106 19.33 26.42 14.31
C GLU A 106 20.77 26.71 13.84
N GLY A 107 20.95 27.53 12.80
CA GLY A 107 22.24 28.12 12.43
C GLY A 107 22.82 27.75 11.05
N GLU A 108 24.04 28.24 10.79
CA GLU A 108 24.75 28.26 9.49
C GLU A 108 24.99 26.89 8.83
N LYS A 109 24.85 25.79 9.58
CA LYS A 109 25.02 24.42 9.06
C LYS A 109 23.90 23.94 8.12
N ARG A 110 22.93 24.81 7.83
CA ARG A 110 21.85 24.57 6.86
C ARG A 110 22.30 24.76 5.41
N GLU A 111 23.34 25.55 5.16
CA GLU A 111 23.90 25.70 3.83
C GLU A 111 24.85 24.53 3.58
N LEU A 112 24.41 23.59 2.74
CA LEU A 112 25.30 22.58 2.17
C LEU A 112 26.31 23.33 1.30
N SER A 113 27.54 23.42 1.78
CA SER A 113 28.72 23.79 0.99
C SER A 113 28.93 22.84 -0.18
#